data_AF-A0A9D2PA74-F1
#
_entry.id   AF-A0A9D2PA74-F1
#
_cell.length_a   1.000
_cell.length_b   1.000
_cell.length_c   1.000
_cell.angle_alpha   90.00
_cell.angle_beta   90.00
_cell.angle_gamma   90.00
#
_symmetry.space_group_name_H-M   'P 1'
#
loop_
_entity.id
_entity.type
_entity.pdbx_description
1 polymer ?
#
loop_
_entity_poly.entity_id
_entity_poly.type
_entity_poly.pdbx_seq_one_letter_code
_entity_poly.pdbx_strand_id
1 'polypeptide(L)'
;MAAASESRVLRFFGVEEEQVRQAASALAGRCALAGIETRAQGAETLLALTASPAALRKAEDLLGRTFRAGLYGAGEQTLADCAARALVKHDRLLACADALALDLLAPRLEGKPGIDACFDFGAGSCADPAALAKIEAGARRCKGNSPSDPVWDELCRLRAALRVTHADFAAGAIPLQDGTLTAVAGRRGSWTRHVPAGDNPALWLLDMIRRAVAGSPQAQGVSFTLHGERPARSGPQPALQLPAAPSAAALEAALASGQEDDVPLPAAAMLPRRSRWPARLAFVLVVLAAVGLAAAFRLTDGDLAALPEVLRSLPGGPGVPAHSGATLL
;
A
#
# COMPACT_ATOMS: atom_id res chain seq x y z
N MET A 1 -35.97 -8.73 -30.19
CA MET A 1 -35.04 -7.67 -30.61
C MET A 1 -33.65 -8.07 -30.12
N ALA A 2 -32.71 -8.40 -31.02
CA ALA A 2 -31.33 -8.64 -30.61
C ALA A 2 -30.81 -7.34 -29.99
N ALA A 3 -30.37 -7.40 -28.72
CA ALA A 3 -29.76 -6.24 -28.07
C ALA A 3 -28.54 -5.82 -28.91
N ALA A 4 -28.44 -4.53 -29.23
CA ALA A 4 -27.31 -4.01 -29.99
C ALA A 4 -26.01 -4.31 -29.23
N SER A 5 -25.06 -4.95 -29.91
CA SER A 5 -23.72 -5.21 -29.36
C SER A 5 -22.91 -3.92 -29.38
N GLU A 6 -22.24 -3.63 -28.27
CA GLU A 6 -21.29 -2.53 -28.12
C GLU A 6 -19.89 -3.09 -27.91
N SER A 7 -18.87 -2.29 -28.22
CA SER A 7 -17.48 -2.59 -27.89
C SER A 7 -16.99 -1.70 -26.75
N ARG A 8 -16.28 -2.28 -25.78
CA ARG A 8 -15.68 -1.58 -24.66
C ARG A 8 -14.24 -2.01 -24.45
N VAL A 9 -13.35 -1.04 -24.33
CA VAL A 9 -11.94 -1.26 -24.02
C VAL A 9 -11.74 -1.15 -22.51
N LEU A 10 -11.24 -2.21 -21.90
CA LEU A 10 -10.78 -2.25 -20.51
C LEU A 10 -9.26 -2.12 -20.48
N ARG A 11 -8.74 -1.38 -19.51
CA ARG A 11 -7.31 -1.04 -19.43
C ARG A 11 -6.68 -1.58 -18.16
N PHE A 12 -5.63 -2.37 -18.34
CA PHE A 12 -4.89 -3.01 -17.27
C PHE A 12 -3.46 -2.49 -17.22
N PHE A 13 -2.88 -2.42 -16.02
CA PHE A 13 -1.47 -2.11 -15.87
C PHE A 13 -0.78 -3.08 -14.92
N GLY A 14 0.41 -3.55 -15.30
CA GLY A 14 1.19 -4.51 -14.52
C GLY A 14 0.52 -5.89 -14.41
N VAL A 15 -0.27 -6.25 -15.43
CA VAL A 15 -0.89 -7.57 -15.61
C VAL A 15 -0.49 -8.06 -17.00
N GLU A 16 -0.05 -9.31 -17.09
CA GLU A 16 0.39 -9.92 -18.35
C GLU A 16 -0.78 -10.10 -19.32
N GLU A 17 -0.54 -9.87 -20.61
CA GLU A 17 -1.57 -9.99 -21.65
C GLU A 17 -2.23 -11.37 -21.65
N GLU A 18 -1.42 -12.42 -21.49
CA GLU A 18 -1.89 -13.80 -21.44
C GLU A 18 -2.89 -14.03 -20.30
N GLN A 19 -2.63 -13.45 -19.12
CA GLN A 19 -3.52 -13.57 -17.96
C GLN A 19 -4.86 -12.88 -18.21
N VAL A 20 -4.81 -11.68 -18.83
CA VAL A 20 -6.01 -10.93 -19.19
C VAL A 20 -6.83 -11.67 -20.25
N ARG A 21 -6.17 -12.17 -21.30
CA ARG A 21 -6.79 -12.94 -22.38
C ARG A 21 -7.44 -14.21 -21.85
N GLN A 22 -6.73 -14.96 -21.01
CA GLN A 22 -7.25 -16.19 -20.40
C GLN A 22 -8.47 -15.91 -19.52
N ALA A 23 -8.41 -14.88 -18.67
CA ALA A 23 -9.54 -14.49 -17.82
C ALA A 23 -10.75 -14.00 -18.64
N ALA A 24 -10.52 -13.28 -19.73
CA ALA A 24 -11.61 -12.86 -20.63
C ALA A 24 -12.26 -14.07 -21.33
N SER A 25 -11.45 -15.01 -21.84
CA SER A 25 -11.95 -16.24 -22.47
C SER A 25 -12.80 -17.10 -21.53
N ALA A 26 -12.40 -17.20 -20.25
CA ALA A 26 -13.18 -17.87 -19.20
C ALA A 26 -14.59 -17.28 -19.04
N LEU A 27 -14.73 -15.97 -19.26
CA LEU A 27 -15.99 -15.24 -19.15
C LEU A 27 -16.84 -15.27 -20.43
N ALA A 28 -16.30 -15.76 -21.55
CA ALA A 28 -16.96 -15.69 -22.86
C ALA A 28 -18.37 -16.31 -22.84
N GLY A 29 -18.50 -17.52 -22.32
CA GLY A 29 -19.81 -18.19 -22.21
C GLY A 29 -20.74 -17.56 -21.16
N ARG A 30 -20.20 -17.11 -20.02
CA ARG A 30 -20.99 -16.56 -18.90
C ARG A 30 -21.53 -15.16 -19.15
N CYS A 31 -20.83 -14.39 -19.96
CA CYS A 31 -21.18 -13.02 -20.31
C CYS A 31 -21.66 -12.90 -21.76
N ALA A 32 -21.84 -14.01 -22.49
CA ALA A 32 -22.23 -13.99 -23.91
C ALA A 32 -21.37 -13.01 -24.74
N LEU A 33 -20.05 -13.08 -24.57
CA LEU A 33 -19.12 -12.20 -25.26
C LEU A 33 -19.04 -12.61 -26.74
N ALA A 34 -19.29 -11.66 -27.61
CA ALA A 34 -19.24 -11.83 -29.07
C ALA A 34 -17.84 -11.59 -29.66
N GLY A 35 -16.97 -10.88 -28.93
CA GLY A 35 -15.59 -10.60 -29.36
C GLY A 35 -14.68 -10.32 -28.17
N ILE A 36 -13.45 -10.81 -28.25
CA ILE A 36 -12.39 -10.63 -27.26
C ILE A 36 -11.10 -10.37 -28.02
N GLU A 37 -10.53 -9.19 -27.85
CA GLU A 37 -9.23 -8.84 -28.44
C GLU A 37 -8.34 -8.25 -27.36
N THR A 38 -7.06 -8.64 -27.34
CA THR A 38 -6.06 -8.10 -26.42
C THR A 38 -4.93 -7.43 -27.16
N ARG A 39 -4.30 -6.45 -26.50
CA ARG A 39 -3.09 -5.81 -26.99
C ARG A 39 -2.24 -5.32 -25.83
N ALA A 40 -0.99 -5.77 -25.76
CA ALA A 40 0.00 -5.19 -24.87
C ALA A 40 0.75 -3.99 -25.49
N GLN A 41 1.09 -3.03 -24.64
CA GLN A 41 2.03 -1.94 -24.92
C GLN A 41 2.88 -1.69 -23.67
N GLY A 42 4.09 -2.27 -23.64
CA GLY A 42 4.92 -2.30 -22.43
C GLY A 42 4.17 -3.00 -21.29
N ALA A 43 4.03 -2.32 -20.15
CA ALA A 43 3.30 -2.84 -18.99
C ALA A 43 1.78 -2.60 -19.01
N GLU A 44 1.25 -1.92 -20.03
CA GLU A 44 -0.19 -1.71 -20.21
C GLU A 44 -0.79 -2.79 -21.11
N THR A 45 -1.90 -3.40 -20.68
CA THR A 45 -2.67 -4.34 -21.49
C THR A 45 -4.07 -3.78 -21.73
N LEU A 46 -4.48 -3.73 -22.99
CA LEU A 46 -5.82 -3.36 -23.42
C LEU A 46 -6.63 -4.61 -23.75
N LEU A 47 -7.87 -4.66 -23.30
CA LEU A 47 -8.83 -5.74 -23.59
C LEU A 47 -10.07 -5.12 -24.20
N ALA A 48 -10.34 -5.37 -25.48
CA ALA A 48 -11.58 -5.01 -26.12
C ALA A 48 -12.59 -6.17 -25.99
N LEU A 49 -13.75 -5.87 -25.44
CA LEU A 49 -14.87 -6.80 -25.31
C LEU A 49 -16.04 -6.31 -26.15
N THR A 50 -16.64 -7.20 -26.93
CA THR A 50 -17.86 -6.91 -27.69
C THR A 50 -19.02 -7.74 -27.14
N ALA A 51 -20.05 -7.10 -26.60
CA ALA A 51 -21.24 -7.77 -26.07
C ALA A 51 -22.38 -6.77 -25.84
N SER A 52 -23.52 -7.22 -25.29
CA SER A 52 -24.56 -6.31 -24.81
C SER A 52 -24.06 -5.45 -23.63
N PRO A 53 -24.61 -4.24 -23.39
CA PRO A 53 -24.15 -3.37 -22.30
C PRO A 53 -24.21 -4.01 -20.90
N ALA A 54 -25.20 -4.86 -20.65
CA ALA A 54 -25.33 -5.59 -19.37
C ALA A 54 -24.25 -6.66 -19.22
N ALA A 55 -23.95 -7.39 -20.30
CA ALA A 55 -22.87 -8.36 -20.35
C ALA A 55 -21.50 -7.71 -20.14
N LEU A 56 -21.25 -6.55 -20.78
CA LEU A 56 -20.01 -5.80 -20.61
C LEU A 56 -19.81 -5.33 -19.16
N ARG A 57 -20.85 -4.78 -18.52
CA ARG A 57 -20.80 -4.41 -17.09
C ARG A 57 -20.50 -5.61 -16.20
N LYS A 58 -21.16 -6.75 -16.44
CA LYS A 58 -20.90 -7.99 -15.69
C LYS A 58 -19.46 -8.48 -15.87
N ALA A 59 -18.93 -8.46 -17.10
CA ALA A 59 -17.56 -8.85 -17.38
C ALA A 59 -16.55 -7.89 -16.72
N GLU A 60 -16.79 -6.59 -16.81
CA GLU A 60 -15.98 -5.56 -16.17
C GLU A 60 -15.93 -5.74 -14.63
N ASP A 61 -17.07 -5.99 -13.99
CA ASP A 61 -17.14 -6.25 -12.55
C ASP A 61 -16.36 -7.51 -12.14
N LEU A 62 -16.49 -8.61 -12.90
CA LEU A 62 -15.77 -9.86 -12.64
C LEU A 62 -14.26 -9.71 -12.85
N LEU A 63 -13.86 -9.05 -13.93
CA LEU A 63 -12.45 -8.74 -14.20
C LEU A 63 -11.89 -7.78 -13.15
N GLY A 64 -12.66 -6.79 -12.69
CA GLY A 64 -12.27 -5.90 -11.61
C GLY A 64 -12.06 -6.64 -10.28
N ARG A 65 -12.89 -7.64 -9.98
CA ARG A 65 -12.70 -8.52 -8.81
C ARG A 65 -11.47 -9.43 -8.96
N THR A 66 -11.20 -9.92 -10.16
CA THR A 66 -10.04 -10.76 -10.46
C THR A 66 -8.75 -9.96 -10.37
N PHE A 67 -8.75 -8.77 -10.95
CA PHE A 67 -7.59 -7.87 -11.07
C PHE A 67 -7.79 -6.60 -10.24
N ARG A 68 -8.00 -6.73 -8.91
CA ARG A 68 -8.43 -5.66 -7.95
C ARG A 68 -7.68 -4.33 -7.99
N ALA A 69 -6.47 -4.31 -8.53
CA ALA A 69 -5.73 -3.08 -8.82
C ALA A 69 -5.13 -3.05 -10.23
N GLY A 70 -5.18 -4.18 -10.96
CA GLY A 70 -4.69 -4.30 -12.32
C GLY A 70 -5.59 -3.59 -13.32
N LEU A 71 -6.91 -3.81 -13.25
CA LEU A 71 -7.90 -3.06 -14.02
C LEU A 71 -8.01 -1.66 -13.43
N TYR A 72 -7.56 -0.65 -14.18
CA TYR A 72 -7.49 0.72 -13.67
C TYR A 72 -8.53 1.65 -14.29
N GLY A 73 -9.05 1.31 -15.48
CA GLY A 73 -10.03 2.13 -16.16
C GLY A 73 -10.57 1.49 -17.44
N ALA A 74 -11.47 2.23 -18.11
CA ALA A 74 -12.07 1.84 -19.36
C ALA A 74 -12.10 3.01 -20.37
N GLY A 75 -12.13 2.68 -21.66
CA GLY A 75 -12.15 3.64 -22.76
C GLY A 75 -10.90 4.54 -22.77
N GLU A 76 -11.13 5.85 -22.69
CA GLU A 76 -10.09 6.88 -22.76
C GLU A 76 -9.46 7.22 -21.41
N GLN A 77 -9.86 6.55 -20.32
CA GLN A 77 -9.30 6.82 -19.00
C GLN A 77 -7.80 6.51 -18.95
N THR A 78 -7.00 7.47 -18.51
CA THR A 78 -5.55 7.29 -18.40
C THR A 78 -5.11 6.98 -16.96
N LEU A 79 -3.91 6.40 -16.80
CA LEU A 79 -3.30 6.24 -15.48
C LEU A 79 -3.12 7.58 -14.75
N ALA A 80 -2.87 8.66 -15.48
CA ALA A 80 -2.72 9.99 -14.89
C ALA A 80 -4.04 10.49 -14.28
N ASP A 81 -5.16 10.30 -14.98
CA ASP A 81 -6.49 10.61 -14.44
C ASP A 81 -6.78 9.79 -13.18
N CYS A 82 -6.40 8.50 -13.20
CA CYS A 82 -6.63 7.60 -12.07
C CYS A 82 -5.77 7.95 -10.86
N ALA A 83 -4.50 8.32 -11.07
CA ALA A 83 -3.59 8.74 -10.01
C ALA A 83 -4.01 10.08 -9.41
N ALA A 84 -4.34 11.08 -10.24
CA ALA A 84 -4.84 12.36 -9.77
C ALA A 84 -6.14 12.19 -8.96
N ARG A 85 -7.10 11.45 -9.51
CA ARG A 85 -8.35 11.13 -8.80
C ARG A 85 -8.11 10.41 -7.48
N ALA A 86 -7.13 9.50 -7.42
CA ALA A 86 -6.80 8.81 -6.17
C ALA A 86 -6.26 9.78 -5.11
N LEU A 87 -5.30 10.64 -5.49
CA LEU A 87 -4.73 11.66 -4.59
C LEU A 87 -5.82 12.58 -4.03
N VAL A 88 -6.65 13.13 -4.92
CA VAL A 88 -7.74 14.05 -4.56
C VAL A 88 -8.80 13.36 -3.71
N LYS A 89 -9.29 12.18 -4.14
CA LYS A 89 -10.33 11.44 -3.42
C LYS A 89 -9.91 11.08 -1.99
N HIS A 90 -8.64 10.73 -1.81
CA HIS A 90 -8.12 10.30 -0.52
C HIS A 90 -7.50 11.42 0.30
N ASP A 91 -7.40 12.64 -0.25
CA ASP A 91 -6.74 13.79 0.37
C ASP A 91 -5.32 13.42 0.83
N ARG A 92 -4.46 13.11 -0.15
CA ARG A 92 -3.07 12.70 0.09
C ARG A 92 -2.11 13.61 -0.64
N LEU A 93 -1.14 14.13 0.10
CA LEU A 93 -0.10 14.99 -0.44
C LEU A 93 1.00 14.17 -1.12
N LEU A 94 1.41 14.58 -2.31
CA LEU A 94 2.52 14.03 -3.08
C LEU A 94 3.63 15.08 -3.18
N ALA A 95 4.88 14.66 -2.99
CA ALA A 95 6.07 15.44 -3.30
C ALA A 95 6.98 14.69 -4.27
N CYS A 96 7.87 15.40 -4.96
CA CYS A 96 8.95 14.80 -5.75
C CYS A 96 10.29 14.98 -5.02
N ALA A 97 11.05 13.89 -4.87
CA ALA A 97 12.35 13.90 -4.19
C ALA A 97 13.47 14.41 -5.10
N ASP A 98 13.33 14.25 -6.41
CA ASP A 98 14.29 14.63 -7.44
C ASP A 98 13.58 15.20 -8.68
N ALA A 99 14.36 15.85 -9.55
CA ALA A 99 13.86 16.49 -10.76
C ALA A 99 13.32 15.50 -11.80
N LEU A 100 13.91 14.30 -11.91
CA LEU A 100 13.48 13.32 -12.91
C LEU A 100 12.07 12.81 -12.59
N ALA A 101 11.77 12.53 -11.33
CA ALA A 101 10.42 12.17 -10.90
C ALA A 101 9.41 13.30 -11.18
N LEU A 102 9.82 14.56 -10.97
CA LEU A 102 8.98 15.71 -11.30
C LEU A 102 8.72 15.80 -12.81
N ASP A 103 9.74 15.68 -13.64
CA ASP A 103 9.62 15.72 -15.12
C ASP A 103 8.74 14.58 -15.65
N LEU A 104 8.78 13.40 -15.02
CA LEU A 104 7.93 12.27 -15.37
C LEU A 104 6.46 12.50 -14.99
N LEU A 105 6.18 13.21 -13.90
CA LEU A 105 4.84 13.33 -13.32
C LEU A 105 4.11 14.62 -13.69
N ALA A 106 4.79 15.77 -13.59
CA ALA A 106 4.16 17.09 -13.72
C ALA A 106 3.38 17.25 -15.04
N PRO A 107 3.95 16.99 -16.23
CA PRO A 107 3.22 17.18 -17.49
C PRO A 107 1.99 16.27 -17.66
N ARG A 108 1.87 15.22 -16.86
CA ARG A 108 0.76 14.25 -16.92
C ARG A 108 -0.34 14.58 -15.91
N LEU A 109 0.04 15.17 -14.78
CA LEU A 109 -0.86 15.49 -13.69
C LEU A 109 -1.36 16.94 -13.73
N GLU A 110 -0.64 17.85 -14.37
CA GLU A 110 -1.03 19.26 -14.48
C GLU A 110 -2.40 19.42 -15.18
N GLY A 111 -3.23 20.30 -14.63
CA GLY A 111 -4.59 20.54 -15.13
C GLY A 111 -5.61 19.44 -14.82
N LYS A 112 -5.23 18.36 -14.11
CA LYS A 112 -6.19 17.36 -13.66
C LYS A 112 -7.07 17.93 -12.54
N PRO A 113 -8.39 17.61 -12.49
CA PRO A 113 -9.29 18.22 -11.52
C PRO A 113 -8.86 18.02 -10.07
N GLY A 114 -8.66 19.13 -9.34
CA GLY A 114 -8.34 19.13 -7.91
C GLY A 114 -6.90 18.78 -7.55
N ILE A 115 -6.05 18.47 -8.52
CA ILE A 115 -4.69 17.97 -8.27
C ILE A 115 -3.80 18.99 -7.53
N ASP A 116 -4.01 20.28 -7.76
CA ASP A 116 -3.22 21.38 -7.17
C ASP A 116 -3.32 21.43 -5.64
N ALA A 117 -4.37 20.82 -5.06
CA ALA A 117 -4.50 20.67 -3.60
C ALA A 117 -3.62 19.54 -3.04
N CYS A 118 -3.22 18.59 -3.87
CA CYS A 118 -2.49 17.38 -3.47
C CYS A 118 -1.04 17.36 -3.95
N PHE A 119 -0.71 18.10 -5.01
CA PHE A 119 0.61 18.13 -5.60
C PHE A 119 0.96 19.55 -6.03
N ASP A 120 2.04 20.10 -5.47
CA ASP A 120 2.51 21.46 -5.69
C ASP A 120 3.52 21.59 -6.84
N PHE A 121 3.64 20.52 -7.65
CA PHE A 121 4.58 20.44 -8.77
C PHE A 121 6.03 20.75 -8.38
N GLY A 122 6.42 20.35 -7.17
CA GLY A 122 7.80 20.41 -6.70
C GLY A 122 8.19 21.73 -6.05
N ALA A 123 7.28 22.71 -5.98
CA ALA A 123 7.53 24.03 -5.41
C ALA A 123 7.96 23.97 -3.92
N GLY A 124 7.48 22.98 -3.16
CA GLY A 124 7.90 22.72 -1.79
C GLY A 124 8.94 21.59 -1.65
N SER A 125 9.48 21.07 -2.76
CA SER A 125 10.38 19.90 -2.74
C SER A 125 11.62 20.04 -3.63
N CYS A 126 11.64 19.45 -4.82
CA CYS A 126 12.82 19.34 -5.66
C CYS A 126 13.03 20.56 -6.57
N ALA A 127 12.00 21.39 -6.78
CA ALA A 127 12.11 22.62 -7.55
C ALA A 127 12.51 23.83 -6.68
N ASP A 128 12.32 23.76 -5.36
CA ASP A 128 12.85 24.77 -4.43
C ASP A 128 14.29 24.42 -3.99
N PRO A 129 15.29 25.26 -4.30
CA PRO A 129 16.68 25.03 -3.88
C PRO A 129 16.86 24.90 -2.37
N ALA A 130 16.06 25.61 -1.56
CA ALA A 130 16.17 25.55 -0.11
C ALA A 130 15.63 24.23 0.45
N ALA A 131 14.47 23.77 -0.01
CA ALA A 131 13.92 22.45 0.30
C ALA A 131 14.86 21.34 -0.19
N LEU A 132 15.32 21.40 -1.44
CA LEU A 132 16.24 20.42 -2.01
C LEU A 132 17.53 20.30 -1.19
N ALA A 133 18.13 21.42 -0.77
CA ALA A 133 19.31 21.41 0.08
C ALA A 133 19.06 20.70 1.44
N LYS A 134 17.88 20.90 2.04
CA LYS A 134 17.47 20.21 3.28
C LYS A 134 17.25 18.71 3.04
N ILE A 135 16.63 18.33 1.92
CA ILE A 135 16.41 16.94 1.51
C ILE A 135 17.76 16.25 1.35
N GLU A 136 18.67 16.83 0.59
CA GLU A 136 20.01 16.30 0.34
C GLU A 136 20.84 16.19 1.63
N ALA A 137 20.75 17.18 2.52
CA ALA A 137 21.38 17.08 3.84
C ALA A 137 20.78 15.95 4.69
N GLY A 138 19.47 15.75 4.62
CA GLY A 138 18.77 14.64 5.26
C GLY A 138 19.15 13.28 4.69
N ALA A 139 19.30 13.18 3.38
CA ALA A 139 19.73 11.98 2.68
C ALA A 139 21.15 11.57 3.12
N ARG A 140 22.08 12.52 3.17
CA ARG A 140 23.45 12.29 3.69
C ARG A 140 23.45 11.79 5.14
N ARG A 141 22.62 12.36 6.00
CA ARG A 141 22.45 11.88 7.40
C ARG A 141 21.87 10.47 7.46
N CYS A 142 20.91 10.14 6.59
CA CYS A 142 20.34 8.80 6.49
C CYS A 142 21.36 7.76 6.03
N LYS A 143 22.20 8.13 5.05
CA LYS A 143 23.26 7.27 4.51
C LYS A 143 24.35 6.97 5.54
N GLY A 144 24.76 7.96 6.34
CA GLY A 144 25.90 7.84 7.24
C GLY A 144 27.17 7.47 6.47
N ASN A 145 28.01 6.59 7.03
CA ASN A 145 29.26 6.12 6.40
C ASN A 145 29.04 4.94 5.43
N SER A 146 27.80 4.71 4.98
CA SER A 146 27.48 3.61 4.06
C SER A 146 28.16 3.81 2.71
N PRO A 147 28.69 2.75 2.05
CA PRO A 147 29.16 2.82 0.68
C PRO A 147 28.08 3.37 -0.25
N SER A 148 28.48 4.08 -1.32
CA SER A 148 27.52 4.58 -2.30
C SER A 148 26.84 3.43 -3.02
N ASP A 149 25.52 3.52 -3.07
CA ASP A 149 24.64 2.55 -3.71
C ASP A 149 23.45 3.37 -4.22
N PRO A 150 23.24 3.48 -5.53
CA PRO A 150 22.30 4.44 -6.11
C PRO A 150 20.87 4.21 -5.63
N VAL A 151 20.47 2.94 -5.45
CA VAL A 151 19.14 2.59 -4.95
C VAL A 151 19.00 3.04 -3.49
N TRP A 152 19.99 2.74 -2.65
CA TRP A 152 19.96 3.15 -1.25
C TRP A 152 20.00 4.66 -1.07
N ASP A 153 20.82 5.35 -1.87
CA ASP A 153 20.95 6.80 -1.87
C ASP A 153 19.59 7.45 -2.19
N GLU A 154 18.86 6.92 -3.18
CA GLU A 154 17.51 7.38 -3.54
C GLU A 154 16.47 7.08 -2.45
N LEU A 155 16.51 5.90 -1.82
CA LEU A 155 15.63 5.60 -0.68
C LEU A 155 15.84 6.55 0.50
N CYS A 156 17.09 6.92 0.77
CA CYS A 156 17.42 7.91 1.78
C CYS A 156 16.94 9.32 1.40
N ARG A 157 17.02 9.69 0.12
CA ARG A 157 16.48 10.96 -0.40
C ARG A 157 14.96 11.03 -0.26
N LEU A 158 14.25 9.99 -0.69
CA LEU A 158 12.80 9.89 -0.52
C LEU A 158 12.35 10.02 0.94
N ARG A 159 13.07 9.35 1.86
CA ARG A 159 12.78 9.46 3.29
C ARG A 159 13.05 10.86 3.82
N ALA A 160 14.06 11.55 3.30
CA ALA A 160 14.32 12.94 3.64
C ALA A 160 13.25 13.89 3.06
N ALA A 161 12.81 13.65 1.82
CA ALA A 161 11.72 14.40 1.18
C ALA A 161 10.45 14.35 2.02
N LEU A 162 9.98 13.15 2.40
CA LEU A 162 8.81 12.99 3.28
C LEU A 162 8.91 13.78 4.61
N ARG A 163 10.13 13.92 5.16
CA ARG A 163 10.35 14.65 6.41
C ARG A 163 10.37 16.17 6.22
N VAL A 164 10.88 16.64 5.09
CA VAL A 164 11.00 18.06 4.78
C VAL A 164 9.66 18.63 4.32
N THR A 165 8.95 17.88 3.47
CA THR A 165 7.71 18.34 2.84
C THR A 165 6.47 18.01 3.67
N HIS A 166 6.59 17.06 4.60
CA HIS A 166 5.46 16.49 5.33
C HIS A 166 4.38 15.86 4.43
N ALA A 167 4.70 15.57 3.17
CA ALA A 167 3.81 14.88 2.25
C ALA A 167 3.53 13.44 2.72
N ASP A 168 2.37 12.90 2.33
CA ASP A 168 2.03 11.50 2.62
C ASP A 168 2.87 10.53 1.78
N PHE A 169 3.16 10.93 0.55
CA PHE A 169 3.96 10.20 -0.40
C PHE A 169 5.04 11.07 -1.03
N ALA A 170 6.18 10.46 -1.36
CA ALA A 170 7.22 11.08 -2.17
C ALA A 170 7.53 10.16 -3.36
N ALA A 171 7.56 10.72 -4.56
CA ALA A 171 8.01 10.03 -5.77
C ALA A 171 9.49 10.34 -6.04
N GLY A 172 10.20 9.35 -6.57
CA GLY A 172 11.61 9.46 -6.91
C GLY A 172 11.93 8.62 -8.14
N ALA A 173 12.93 9.06 -8.90
CA ALA A 173 13.40 8.37 -10.08
C ALA A 173 14.89 8.61 -10.29
N ILE A 174 15.63 7.56 -10.62
CA ILE A 174 17.03 7.69 -10.99
C ILE A 174 17.34 6.91 -12.28
N PRO A 175 18.14 7.48 -13.18
CA PRO A 175 18.60 6.75 -14.36
C PRO A 175 19.61 5.68 -13.93
N LEU A 176 19.47 4.49 -14.52
CA LEU A 176 20.39 3.36 -14.39
C LEU A 176 20.92 2.99 -15.79
N GLN A 177 21.94 2.13 -15.85
CA GLN A 177 22.58 1.77 -17.13
C GLN A 177 21.62 1.12 -18.13
N ASP A 178 20.65 0.36 -17.62
CA ASP A 178 19.72 -0.50 -18.34
C ASP A 178 18.25 -0.05 -18.21
N GLY A 179 18.02 1.16 -17.70
CA GLY A 179 16.66 1.69 -17.53
C GLY A 179 16.57 2.81 -16.50
N THR A 180 15.42 2.87 -15.82
CA THR A 180 15.14 3.86 -14.78
C THR A 180 14.63 3.12 -13.54
N LEU A 181 15.22 3.38 -12.37
CA LEU A 181 14.58 2.98 -11.12
C LEU A 181 13.49 4.00 -10.80
N THR A 182 12.27 3.52 -10.63
CA THR A 182 11.14 4.31 -10.13
C THR A 182 10.85 3.92 -8.69
N ALA A 183 10.50 4.89 -7.87
CA ALA A 183 10.25 4.68 -6.46
C ALA A 183 9.13 5.59 -5.93
N VAL A 184 8.34 5.05 -5.01
CA VAL A 184 7.33 5.80 -4.25
C VAL A 184 7.51 5.46 -2.79
N ALA A 185 7.81 6.46 -1.97
CA ALA A 185 7.91 6.32 -0.54
C ALA A 185 6.62 6.76 0.14
N GLY A 186 6.24 6.05 1.20
CA GLY A 186 5.22 6.47 2.14
C GLY A 186 5.74 6.39 3.57
N ARG A 187 4.85 6.49 4.56
CA ARG A 187 5.22 6.53 5.99
C ARG A 187 6.06 5.34 6.49
N ARG A 188 5.90 4.16 5.89
CA ARG A 188 6.49 2.89 6.39
C ARG A 188 7.76 2.46 5.66
N GLY A 189 7.90 2.86 4.41
CA GLY A 189 8.96 2.40 3.53
C GLY A 189 8.71 2.89 2.11
N SER A 190 9.42 2.29 1.17
CA SER A 190 9.38 2.68 -0.23
C SER A 190 9.14 1.47 -1.11
N TRP A 191 8.24 1.65 -2.06
CA TRP A 191 8.10 0.74 -3.19
C TRP A 191 9.10 1.12 -4.27
N THR A 192 9.74 0.14 -4.90
CA THR A 192 10.69 0.37 -5.99
C THR A 192 10.48 -0.60 -7.14
N ARG A 193 10.75 -0.12 -8.35
CA ARG A 193 10.70 -0.91 -9.59
C ARG A 193 11.78 -0.43 -10.56
N HIS A 194 12.61 -1.36 -11.01
CA HIS A 194 13.44 -1.14 -12.19
C HIS A 194 12.57 -1.24 -13.45
N VAL A 195 12.62 -0.20 -14.25
CA VAL A 195 11.87 -0.06 -15.51
C VAL A 195 12.90 -0.11 -16.64
N PRO A 196 12.86 -1.14 -17.52
CA PRO A 196 13.79 -1.24 -18.65
C PRO A 196 13.68 -0.02 -19.57
N ALA A 197 14.76 0.31 -20.29
CA ALA A 197 14.81 1.48 -21.18
C ALA A 197 13.74 1.52 -22.29
N GLY A 198 13.15 0.38 -22.65
CA GLY A 198 12.06 0.29 -23.62
C GLY A 198 10.66 0.59 -23.06
N ASP A 199 10.52 0.65 -21.73
CA ASP A 199 9.25 0.90 -21.05
C ASP A 199 9.15 2.35 -20.56
N ASN A 200 7.92 2.79 -20.27
CA ASN A 200 7.67 4.16 -19.80
C ASN A 200 7.69 4.24 -18.26
N PRO A 201 8.72 4.84 -17.64
CA PRO A 201 8.81 4.95 -16.18
C PRO A 201 7.74 5.86 -15.56
N ALA A 202 7.19 6.81 -16.31
CA ALA A 202 6.10 7.66 -15.80
C ALA A 202 4.84 6.85 -15.51
N LEU A 203 4.51 5.86 -16.35
CA LEU A 203 3.34 5.00 -16.12
C LEU A 203 3.51 4.14 -14.87
N TRP A 204 4.72 3.63 -14.62
CA TRP A 204 5.05 2.90 -13.40
C TRP A 204 4.92 3.78 -12.15
N LEU A 205 5.40 5.02 -12.17
CA LEU A 205 5.21 5.94 -11.04
C LEU A 205 3.72 6.24 -10.79
N LEU A 206 2.94 6.54 -11.82
CA LEU A 206 1.50 6.81 -11.69
C LEU A 206 0.74 5.60 -11.13
N ASP A 207 1.07 4.40 -11.60
CA ASP A 207 0.51 3.14 -11.10
C ASP A 207 0.86 2.89 -9.64
N MET A 208 2.13 3.10 -9.28
CA MET A 208 2.59 2.94 -7.90
C MET A 208 1.90 3.93 -6.96
N ILE A 209 1.79 5.20 -7.37
CA ILE A 209 1.11 6.27 -6.61
C ILE A 209 -0.37 5.92 -6.41
N ARG A 210 -1.12 5.65 -7.48
CA ARG A 210 -2.57 5.38 -7.35
C ARG A 210 -2.85 4.19 -6.44
N ARG A 211 -2.02 3.13 -6.52
CA ARG A 211 -2.17 1.93 -5.69
C ARG A 211 -1.78 2.19 -4.25
N ALA A 212 -0.69 2.91 -4.01
CA ALA A 212 -0.23 3.27 -2.67
C ALA A 212 -1.25 4.15 -1.94
N VAL A 213 -1.78 5.17 -2.63
CA VAL A 213 -2.81 6.08 -2.12
C VAL A 213 -4.10 5.33 -1.78
N ALA A 214 -4.53 4.42 -2.67
CA ALA A 214 -5.71 3.59 -2.46
C ALA A 214 -5.49 2.43 -1.47
N GLY A 215 -4.28 2.24 -0.93
CA GLY A 215 -3.96 1.11 -0.04
C GLY A 215 -4.06 -0.27 -0.71
N SER A 216 -3.91 -0.33 -2.03
CA SER A 216 -4.04 -1.53 -2.85
C SER A 216 -2.70 -2.26 -3.04
N PRO A 217 -2.70 -3.56 -3.35
CA PRO A 217 -1.48 -4.28 -3.71
C PRO A 217 -0.78 -3.66 -4.93
N GLN A 218 0.54 -3.53 -4.85
CA GLN A 218 1.36 -3.07 -5.97
C GLN A 218 1.42 -4.10 -7.10
N ALA A 219 1.73 -3.64 -8.31
CA ALA A 219 1.92 -4.49 -9.47
C ALA A 219 3.07 -5.50 -9.27
N GLN A 220 3.02 -6.62 -10.00
CA GLN A 220 4.07 -7.63 -9.97
C GLN A 220 5.42 -7.02 -10.34
N GLY A 221 6.49 -7.39 -9.61
CA GLY A 221 7.85 -6.89 -9.81
C GLY A 221 8.17 -5.59 -9.08
N VAL A 222 7.18 -4.96 -8.41
CA VAL A 222 7.43 -3.87 -7.46
C VAL A 222 7.85 -4.47 -6.12
N SER A 223 9.04 -4.11 -5.63
CA SER A 223 9.52 -4.51 -4.31
C SER A 223 9.20 -3.46 -3.25
N PHE A 224 9.20 -3.83 -1.97
CA PHE A 224 8.97 -2.90 -0.86
C PHE A 224 10.10 -3.00 0.16
N THR A 225 10.72 -1.88 0.50
CA THR A 225 11.80 -1.77 1.48
C THR A 225 11.35 -0.92 2.66
N LEU A 226 11.47 -1.42 3.88
CA LEU A 226 11.12 -0.67 5.09
C LEU A 226 12.12 0.46 5.36
N HIS A 227 11.65 1.54 5.97
CA HIS A 227 12.54 2.65 6.34
C HIS A 227 13.63 2.20 7.31
N GLY A 228 14.89 2.31 6.88
CA GLY A 228 16.06 1.92 7.68
C GLY A 228 16.58 0.51 7.37
N GLU A 229 15.85 -0.28 6.57
CA GLU A 229 16.37 -1.51 5.98
C GLU A 229 17.04 -1.18 4.65
N ARG A 230 18.11 -1.90 4.30
CA ARG A 230 18.68 -1.80 2.97
C ARG A 230 17.93 -2.71 2.00
N PRO A 231 17.73 -2.28 0.75
CA PRO A 231 17.21 -3.16 -0.29
C PRO A 231 18.17 -4.35 -0.44
N ALA A 232 17.62 -5.55 -0.61
CA ALA A 232 18.43 -6.75 -0.79
C ALA A 232 19.25 -6.61 -2.08
N ARG A 233 20.58 -6.76 -1.96
CA ARG A 233 21.49 -6.79 -3.11
C ARG A 233 21.31 -8.13 -3.82
N SER A 234 20.56 -8.11 -4.92
CA SER A 234 20.46 -9.18 -5.93
C SER A 234 20.03 -10.56 -5.43
N GLY A 235 18.78 -10.89 -5.75
CA GLY A 235 18.14 -12.20 -5.61
C GLY A 235 16.63 -12.02 -5.64
N PRO A 236 15.82 -12.98 -6.13
CA PRO A 236 14.37 -12.89 -6.02
C PRO A 236 14.02 -12.78 -4.54
N GLN A 237 13.68 -11.57 -4.08
CA GLN A 237 13.10 -11.42 -2.76
C GLN A 237 11.79 -12.21 -2.75
N PRO A 238 11.47 -12.93 -1.67
CA PRO A 238 10.06 -13.09 -1.35
C PRO A 238 9.57 -11.67 -1.18
N ALA A 239 8.84 -11.17 -2.16
CA ALA A 239 7.97 -10.03 -1.92
C ALA A 239 7.27 -10.34 -0.59
N LEU A 240 7.04 -9.34 0.25
CA LEU A 240 5.81 -9.38 1.04
C LEU A 240 4.68 -9.32 0.01
N GLN A 241 4.49 -10.45 -0.67
CA GLN A 241 3.52 -10.72 -1.68
C GLN A 241 2.26 -10.78 -0.85
N LEU A 242 1.58 -9.64 -0.75
CA LEU A 242 0.13 -9.73 -0.61
C LEU A 242 -0.31 -10.68 -1.73
N PRO A 243 -1.20 -11.64 -1.41
CA PRO A 243 -1.52 -12.76 -2.27
C PRO A 243 -1.64 -12.28 -3.71
N ALA A 244 -0.90 -12.94 -4.60
CA ALA A 244 -0.99 -12.69 -6.03
C ALA A 244 -2.48 -12.61 -6.41
N ALA A 245 -2.80 -11.73 -7.37
CA ALA A 245 -4.13 -11.71 -7.95
C ALA A 245 -4.54 -13.16 -8.27
N PRO A 246 -5.78 -13.58 -7.95
CA PRO A 246 -6.22 -14.94 -8.20
C PRO A 246 -5.90 -15.30 -9.65
N SER A 247 -5.19 -16.41 -9.84
CA SER A 247 -4.87 -16.91 -11.17
C SER A 247 -6.18 -17.16 -11.94
N ALA A 248 -6.11 -17.22 -13.27
CA ALA A 248 -7.26 -17.64 -14.07
C ALA A 248 -7.84 -18.99 -13.58
N ALA A 249 -7.01 -19.88 -13.01
CA ALA A 249 -7.46 -21.10 -12.37
C ALA A 249 -8.26 -20.87 -11.07
N ALA A 250 -7.92 -19.85 -10.28
CA ALA A 250 -8.69 -19.44 -9.11
C ALA A 250 -10.00 -18.73 -9.50
N LEU A 251 -10.00 -17.99 -10.61
CA LEU A 251 -11.23 -17.47 -11.22
C LEU A 251 -12.12 -18.62 -11.70
N GLU A 252 -11.59 -19.56 -12.49
CA GLU A 252 -12.31 -20.77 -12.94
C GLU A 252 -12.82 -21.62 -11.77
N ALA A 253 -12.02 -21.79 -10.71
CA ALA A 253 -12.44 -22.53 -9.52
C ALA A 253 -13.55 -21.81 -8.73
N ALA A 254 -13.44 -20.50 -8.54
CA ALA A 254 -14.49 -19.69 -7.90
C ALA A 254 -15.77 -19.61 -8.76
N LEU A 255 -15.60 -19.66 -10.08
CA LEU A 255 -16.68 -19.69 -11.05
C LEU A 255 -17.36 -21.08 -11.07
N ALA A 256 -16.60 -22.18 -10.92
CA ALA A 256 -17.12 -23.54 -10.88
C ALA A 256 -17.86 -23.89 -9.57
N SER A 257 -17.54 -23.23 -8.45
CA SER A 257 -18.18 -23.49 -7.16
C SER A 257 -19.57 -22.87 -7.00
N GLY A 258 -20.08 -22.10 -7.97
CA GLY A 258 -21.46 -21.58 -7.96
C GLY A 258 -21.78 -20.64 -6.79
N GLN A 259 -20.77 -20.13 -6.09
CA GLN A 259 -20.93 -19.32 -4.89
C GLN A 259 -21.16 -17.85 -5.30
N GLU A 260 -22.38 -17.54 -5.73
CA GLU A 260 -22.77 -16.17 -6.15
C GLU A 260 -23.01 -15.22 -4.97
N ASP A 261 -23.13 -15.72 -3.74
CA ASP A 261 -23.14 -14.92 -2.52
C ASP A 261 -22.26 -15.61 -1.47
N ASP A 262 -21.43 -14.81 -0.80
CA ASP A 262 -20.53 -15.21 0.28
C ASP A 262 -19.27 -16.01 -0.15
N VAL A 263 -18.35 -15.31 -0.81
CA VAL A 263 -16.92 -15.65 -0.68
C VAL A 263 -16.53 -15.25 0.75
N PRO A 264 -16.12 -16.18 1.63
CA PRO A 264 -15.56 -15.76 2.91
C PRO A 264 -14.38 -14.87 2.57
N LEU A 265 -14.44 -13.61 3.02
CA LEU A 265 -13.30 -12.70 3.03
C LEU A 265 -12.07 -13.53 3.40
N PRO A 266 -11.10 -13.77 2.50
CA PRO A 266 -9.82 -14.29 2.96
C PRO A 266 -9.33 -13.22 3.91
N ALA A 267 -9.32 -13.58 5.20
CA ALA A 267 -9.02 -12.71 6.32
C ALA A 267 -7.93 -11.77 5.85
N ALA A 268 -8.30 -10.48 5.75
CA ALA A 268 -7.41 -9.42 5.35
C ALA A 268 -6.06 -9.75 5.96
N ALA A 269 -5.04 -9.92 5.12
CA ALA A 269 -3.69 -10.21 5.55
C ALA A 269 -3.29 -9.08 6.49
N MET A 270 -3.63 -9.26 7.77
CA MET A 270 -3.03 -8.60 8.88
C MET A 270 -1.60 -9.10 8.79
N LEU A 271 -0.79 -8.32 8.08
CA LEU A 271 0.58 -8.06 8.48
C LEU A 271 0.61 -8.22 10.00
N PRO A 272 1.50 -9.04 10.59
CA PRO A 272 1.51 -9.22 12.03
C PRO A 272 1.54 -7.82 12.62
N ARG A 273 0.39 -7.38 13.12
CA ARG A 273 0.26 -6.15 13.86
C ARG A 273 0.97 -6.59 15.12
N ARG A 274 2.29 -6.45 15.16
CA ARG A 274 3.07 -6.41 16.39
C ARG A 274 2.53 -5.19 17.10
N SER A 275 1.36 -5.42 17.68
CA SER A 275 0.62 -4.47 18.46
C SER A 275 1.63 -4.14 19.53
N ARG A 276 1.99 -2.87 19.63
CA ARG A 276 2.81 -2.42 20.76
C ARG A 276 1.99 -2.47 22.05
N TRP A 277 0.77 -3.01 22.01
CA TRP A 277 -0.11 -3.20 23.15
C TRP A 277 0.49 -4.10 24.24
N PRO A 278 1.06 -5.29 23.97
CA PRO A 278 1.85 -6.03 24.95
C PRO A 278 3.01 -5.22 25.54
N ALA A 279 3.75 -4.45 24.72
CA ALA A 279 4.85 -3.61 25.21
C ALA A 279 4.36 -2.41 26.05
N ARG A 280 3.22 -1.81 25.70
CA ARG A 280 2.58 -0.71 26.44
C ARG A 280 1.96 -1.23 27.74
N LEU A 281 1.33 -2.40 27.72
CA LEU A 281 0.80 -3.06 28.91
C LEU A 281 1.95 -3.44 29.86
N ALA A 282 3.03 -4.01 29.33
CA ALA A 282 4.24 -4.30 30.13
C ALA A 282 4.84 -3.02 30.72
N PHE A 283 4.94 -1.94 29.94
CA PHE A 283 5.41 -0.65 30.44
C PHE A 283 4.50 -0.08 31.55
N VAL A 284 3.18 -0.13 31.36
CA VAL A 284 2.21 0.32 32.37
C VAL A 284 2.29 -0.54 33.64
N LEU A 285 2.43 -1.86 33.52
CA LEU A 285 2.61 -2.76 34.67
C LEU A 285 3.93 -2.48 35.41
N VAL A 286 5.02 -2.20 34.69
CA VAL A 286 6.30 -1.82 35.30
C VAL A 286 6.19 -0.49 36.04
N VAL A 287 5.52 0.51 35.45
CA VAL A 287 5.27 1.80 36.11
C VAL A 287 4.39 1.62 37.35
N LEU A 288 3.32 0.83 37.27
CA LEU A 288 2.45 0.52 38.43
C LEU A 288 3.22 -0.21 39.53
N ALA A 289 4.08 -1.18 39.19
CA ALA A 289 4.92 -1.87 40.14
C ALA A 289 5.93 -0.91 40.81
N ALA A 290 6.55 -0.01 40.04
CA ALA A 290 7.46 1.00 40.58
C ALA A 290 6.75 1.99 41.50
N VAL A 291 5.54 2.43 41.16
CA VAL A 291 4.71 3.30 42.01
C VAL A 291 4.29 2.57 43.29
N GLY A 292 3.86 1.30 43.19
CA GLY A 292 3.52 0.48 44.35
C GLY A 292 4.71 0.26 45.27
N LEU A 293 5.91 -0.01 44.71
CA LEU A 293 7.14 -0.16 45.47
C LEU A 293 7.56 1.15 46.14
N ALA A 294 7.43 2.29 45.46
CA ALA A 294 7.71 3.60 46.04
C ALA A 294 6.73 3.96 47.17
N ALA A 295 5.45 3.63 47.01
CA ALA A 295 4.43 3.80 48.05
C ALA A 295 4.70 2.89 49.27
N ALA A 296 5.04 1.62 49.03
CA ALA A 296 5.47 0.69 50.06
C ALA A 296 6.69 1.21 50.84
N PHE A 297 7.72 1.68 50.12
CA PHE A 297 8.93 2.24 50.71
C PHE A 297 8.66 3.51 51.54
N ARG A 298 7.69 4.33 51.12
CA ARG A 298 7.24 5.52 51.87
C ARG A 298 6.39 5.16 53.09
N LEU A 299 5.59 4.11 53.02
CA LEU A 299 4.74 3.65 54.13
C LEU A 299 5.52 2.91 55.21
N THR A 300 6.65 2.28 54.85
CA THR A 300 7.50 1.53 55.79
C THR A 300 8.77 2.28 56.21
N ASP A 301 8.84 3.60 55.97
CA ASP A 301 9.99 4.45 56.27
C ASP A 301 11.35 3.87 55.81
N GLY A 302 11.33 3.17 54.67
CA GLY A 302 12.51 2.58 54.04
C GLY A 302 12.85 1.15 54.42
N ASP A 303 12.09 0.49 55.32
CA ASP A 303 12.27 -0.93 55.62
C ASP A 303 11.22 -1.80 54.92
N LEU A 304 11.59 -2.37 53.77
CA LEU A 304 10.69 -3.21 52.96
C LEU A 304 10.38 -4.58 53.60
N ALA A 305 11.13 -5.01 54.62
CA ALA A 305 10.89 -6.29 55.30
C ALA A 305 9.67 -6.24 56.24
N ALA A 306 9.25 -5.04 56.65
CA ALA A 306 8.08 -4.81 57.51
C ALA A 306 6.73 -4.80 56.75
N LEU A 307 6.76 -4.82 55.41
CA LEU A 307 5.57 -4.76 54.56
C LEU A 307 4.50 -5.83 54.84
N PRO A 308 4.84 -7.10 55.15
CA PRO A 308 3.85 -8.14 55.46
C PRO A 308 3.06 -7.89 56.75
N GLU A 309 3.66 -7.20 57.73
CA GLU A 309 2.98 -6.85 58.99
C GLU A 309 2.07 -5.63 58.81
N VAL A 310 2.52 -4.62 58.06
CA VAL A 310 1.72 -3.44 57.75
C VAL A 310 0.46 -3.81 56.96
N LEU A 311 0.57 -4.72 55.99
CA LEU A 311 -0.59 -5.22 55.22
C LEU A 311 -1.58 -6.02 56.08
N ARG A 312 -1.11 -6.69 57.14
CA ARG A 312 -1.98 -7.41 58.10
C ARG A 312 -2.64 -6.49 59.12
N SER A 313 -2.02 -5.33 59.39
CA SER A 313 -2.55 -4.32 60.30
C SER A 313 -3.62 -3.41 59.67
N LEU A 314 -3.73 -3.41 58.33
CA LEU A 314 -4.82 -2.74 57.64
C LEU A 314 -6.14 -3.42 57.99
N PRO A 315 -7.14 -2.70 58.51
CA PRO A 315 -8.45 -3.28 58.82
C PRO A 315 -9.03 -3.86 57.53
N GLY A 316 -9.30 -5.16 57.54
CA GLY A 316 -9.87 -5.89 56.42
C GLY A 316 -11.09 -5.14 55.87
N GLY A 317 -11.06 -4.82 54.58
CA GLY A 317 -12.22 -4.34 53.85
C GLY A 317 -13.39 -5.33 53.95
N PRO A 318 -14.62 -4.87 53.75
CA PRO A 318 -15.84 -5.46 54.29
C PRO A 318 -16.01 -6.92 53.86
N GLY A 319 -16.44 -7.73 54.83
CA GLY A 319 -16.60 -9.17 54.72
C GLY A 319 -17.40 -9.59 53.51
N VAL A 320 -16.95 -10.67 52.89
CA VAL A 320 -17.75 -11.46 51.97
C VAL A 320 -18.87 -12.10 52.81
N PRO A 321 -20.16 -11.80 52.59
CA PRO A 321 -21.19 -12.59 53.22
C PRO A 321 -21.16 -13.98 52.57
N ALA A 322 -21.00 -15.01 53.40
CA ALA A 322 -21.50 -16.33 53.06
C ALA A 322 -23.04 -16.29 52.98
N HIS A 323 -23.61 -17.33 52.36
CA HIS A 323 -25.03 -17.74 52.33
C HIS A 323 -26.00 -16.98 51.39
N SER A 324 -26.22 -17.54 50.19
CA SER A 324 -27.54 -17.88 49.61
C SER A 324 -27.25 -18.61 48.28
N GLY A 325 -27.57 -19.89 48.08
CA GLY A 325 -28.79 -20.58 48.47
C GLY A 325 -29.61 -20.85 47.21
N ALA A 326 -29.16 -21.80 46.38
CA ALA A 326 -29.96 -22.38 45.30
C ALA A 326 -29.66 -23.88 45.24
N THR A 327 -30.46 -24.63 45.99
CA THR A 327 -30.62 -26.08 45.87
C THR A 327 -31.68 -26.33 44.80
N LEU A 328 -31.48 -27.36 43.98
CA LEU A 328 -32.53 -27.88 43.12
C LEU A 328 -33.58 -28.62 43.98
N LEU A 329 -34.85 -28.27 43.73
CA LEU A 329 -36.13 -28.72 44.33
C LEU A 329 -36.61 -27.94 45.54
#